data_AF-J2XRE4-F1
#
_entry.id   AF-J2XRE4-F1
#
_cell.length_a   1.000
_cell.length_b   1.000
_cell.length_c   1.000
_cell.angle_alpha   90.00
_cell.angle_beta   90.00
_cell.angle_gamma   90.00
#
_symmetry.space_group_name_H-M   'P 1'
#
loop_
_entity.id
_entity.type
_entity.pdbx_description
1 polymer ?
#
loop_
_entity_poly.entity_id
_entity_poly.type
_entity_poly.pdbx_seq_one_letter_code
_entity_poly.pdbx_strand_id
1 'polypeptide(L)'
;MAVGVPEHEVFAAADTVLARGERPTVERVRLELGRGSPARVGGLLDIWWARLAERLNGETRLPALPSEVSQAFVAVWQQAIHLAQGVAEQALDQQREVLEAERERLATVEDQVRQDLAKGRQQVTEAVTKRQAAESRLADLDLLLVQRQTQIEELQQQRDVLLRERLDTQRQNLTLQQDFEALRQKHEQERTAQDSYLRGVEDRAHREIDRAREEGKAAVNQLKAASRKHDDLQRKLELAHSEMSQAQQHAAAQLARAETLEQQLTQTRQIPETRRKPRARKKTVSTTKN
;
A
#
# COMPACT_ATOMS: atom_id res chain seq x y z
N MET A 1 -77.13 98.92 93.48
CA MET A 1 -75.77 99.22 93.98
C MET A 1 -74.83 98.20 93.34
N ALA A 2 -73.68 98.61 92.80
CA ALA A 2 -72.72 97.69 92.19
C ALA A 2 -71.62 97.32 93.21
N VAL A 3 -71.41 96.03 93.44
CA VAL A 3 -70.40 95.53 94.38
C VAL A 3 -69.00 95.67 93.75
N GLY A 4 -68.06 96.24 94.50
CA GLY A 4 -66.66 96.33 94.08
C GLY A 4 -65.95 94.98 94.19
N VAL A 5 -65.16 94.63 93.18
CA VAL A 5 -64.35 93.39 93.17
C VAL A 5 -62.99 93.65 93.85
N PRO A 6 -62.51 92.75 94.74
CA PRO A 6 -61.22 92.87 95.40
C PRO A 6 -60.05 92.45 94.49
N GLU A 7 -58.85 92.94 94.81
CA GLU A 7 -57.61 92.68 94.06
C GLU A 7 -57.30 91.18 93.90
N HIS A 8 -57.38 90.42 95.01
CA HIS A 8 -57.01 89.00 95.02
C HIS A 8 -57.89 88.12 94.11
N GLU A 9 -59.18 88.44 93.96
CA GLU A 9 -60.06 87.74 93.02
C GLU A 9 -59.64 87.98 91.57
N VAL A 10 -59.37 89.24 91.21
CA VAL A 10 -58.93 89.61 89.86
C VAL A 10 -57.60 88.93 89.51
N PHE A 11 -56.70 88.81 90.49
CA PHE A 11 -55.38 88.21 90.30
C PHE A 11 -55.48 86.69 90.15
N ALA A 12 -56.26 86.01 91.02
CA ALA A 12 -56.51 84.58 90.90
C ALA A 12 -57.23 84.21 89.59
N ALA A 13 -58.16 85.04 89.12
CA ALA A 13 -58.80 84.88 87.82
C ALA A 13 -57.83 85.11 86.65
N ALA A 14 -56.95 86.12 86.72
CA ALA A 14 -55.92 86.36 85.71
C ALA A 14 -54.88 85.23 85.65
N ASP A 15 -54.41 84.73 86.80
CA ASP A 15 -53.55 83.54 86.91
C ASP A 15 -54.27 82.30 86.33
N THR A 16 -55.58 82.15 86.56
CA THR A 16 -56.38 81.03 86.00
C THR A 16 -56.51 81.11 84.47
N VAL A 17 -56.70 82.30 83.89
CA VAL A 17 -56.71 82.49 82.43
C VAL A 17 -55.32 82.22 81.85
N LEU A 18 -54.25 82.70 82.50
CA LEU A 18 -52.86 82.47 82.08
C LEU A 18 -52.50 80.97 82.12
N ALA A 19 -52.94 80.25 83.15
CA ALA A 19 -52.71 78.80 83.29
C ALA A 19 -53.38 77.96 82.19
N ARG A 20 -54.39 78.50 81.48
CA ARG A 20 -54.98 77.88 80.27
C ARG A 20 -54.24 78.23 78.98
N GLY A 21 -53.13 78.97 79.05
CA GLY A 21 -52.38 79.46 77.89
C GLY A 21 -53.04 80.65 77.18
N GLU A 22 -54.11 81.20 77.74
CA GLU A 22 -54.81 82.35 77.17
C GLU A 22 -54.25 83.67 77.71
N ARG A 23 -54.29 84.74 76.90
CA ARG A 23 -53.96 86.09 77.39
C ARG A 23 -55.06 86.59 78.34
N PRO A 24 -54.74 86.96 79.60
CA PRO A 24 -55.68 87.63 80.48
C PRO A 24 -56.01 89.03 79.96
N THR A 25 -57.26 89.22 79.53
CA THR A 25 -57.83 90.51 79.13
C THR A 25 -58.98 90.87 80.05
N VAL A 26 -59.34 92.16 80.11
CA VAL A 26 -60.41 92.68 80.97
C VAL A 26 -61.74 91.95 80.78
N GLU A 27 -62.02 91.48 79.56
CA GLU A 27 -63.23 90.71 79.25
C GLU A 27 -63.14 89.27 79.75
N ARG A 28 -62.02 88.57 79.50
CA ARG A 28 -61.81 87.17 79.91
C ARG A 28 -61.75 87.03 81.42
N VAL A 29 -61.05 87.94 82.10
CA VAL A 29 -61.00 87.98 83.56
C VAL A 29 -62.38 88.32 84.15
N ARG A 30 -63.21 89.15 83.49
CA ARG A 30 -64.62 89.34 83.87
C ARG A 30 -65.53 88.14 83.59
N LEU A 31 -65.23 87.33 82.58
CA LEU A 31 -65.96 86.08 82.31
C LEU A 31 -65.70 85.04 83.41
N GLU A 32 -64.44 84.83 83.79
CA GLU A 32 -64.09 83.93 84.90
C GLU A 32 -64.63 84.39 86.27
N LEU A 33 -64.68 85.70 86.52
CA LEU A 33 -65.24 86.26 87.75
C LEU A 33 -66.77 86.33 87.76
N GLY A 34 -67.42 86.35 86.60
CA GLY A 34 -68.84 86.69 86.43
C GLY A 34 -69.24 88.10 86.89
N ARG A 35 -68.31 88.93 87.37
CA ARG A 35 -68.61 90.22 88.02
C ARG A 35 -67.51 91.28 87.85
N GLY A 36 -67.87 92.53 88.12
CA GLY A 36 -66.96 93.69 88.11
C GLY A 36 -67.11 94.63 86.91
N SER A 37 -66.83 95.92 87.13
CA SER A 37 -66.84 96.93 86.06
C SER A 37 -65.53 96.86 85.25
N PRO A 38 -65.57 97.14 83.93
CA PRO A 38 -64.37 97.07 83.09
C PRO A 38 -63.22 97.94 83.59
N ALA A 39 -63.49 99.17 84.03
CA ALA A 39 -62.47 100.09 84.53
C ALA A 39 -61.78 99.59 85.82
N ARG A 40 -62.53 98.94 86.73
CA ARG A 40 -61.96 98.39 87.98
C ARG A 40 -61.11 97.15 87.71
N VAL A 41 -61.54 96.29 86.79
CA VAL A 41 -60.80 95.08 86.42
C VAL A 41 -59.56 95.43 85.60
N GLY A 42 -59.63 96.41 84.68
CA GLY A 42 -58.47 96.91 83.92
C GLY A 42 -57.33 97.40 84.80
N GLY A 43 -57.58 98.40 85.65
CA GLY A 43 -56.53 98.95 86.51
C GLY A 43 -55.95 97.97 87.54
N LEU A 44 -56.65 96.88 87.86
CA LEU A 44 -56.11 95.78 88.68
C LEU A 44 -55.31 94.79 87.83
N LEU A 45 -55.76 94.50 86.60
CA LEU A 45 -55.07 93.63 85.66
C LEU A 45 -53.71 94.21 85.21
N ASP A 46 -53.59 95.53 85.09
CA ASP A 46 -52.32 96.21 84.81
C ASP A 46 -51.30 96.01 85.94
N ILE A 47 -51.75 96.05 87.21
CA ILE A 47 -50.91 95.77 88.38
C ILE A 47 -50.52 94.29 88.44
N TRP A 48 -51.43 93.37 88.06
CA TRP A 48 -51.13 91.94 87.94
C TRP A 48 -50.07 91.68 86.85
N TRP A 49 -50.18 92.32 85.68
CA TRP A 49 -49.17 92.22 84.62
C TRP A 49 -47.79 92.71 85.07
N ALA A 50 -47.73 93.81 85.85
CA ALA A 50 -46.49 94.30 86.43
C ALA A 50 -45.86 93.28 87.40
N ARG A 51 -46.63 92.73 88.36
CA ARG A 51 -46.13 91.71 89.30
C ARG A 51 -45.76 90.39 88.62
N LEU A 52 -46.45 90.01 87.54
CA LEU A 52 -46.07 88.84 86.73
C LEU A 52 -44.73 89.06 86.03
N ALA A 53 -44.48 90.25 85.47
CA ALA A 53 -43.21 90.59 84.86
C ALA A 53 -42.05 90.54 85.88
N GLU A 54 -42.27 90.99 87.13
CA GLU A 54 -41.27 90.83 88.20
C GLU A 54 -41.00 89.36 88.53
N ARG A 55 -42.04 88.53 88.70
CA ARG A 55 -41.92 87.08 88.98
C ARG A 55 -41.11 86.35 87.90
N LEU A 56 -41.46 86.53 86.63
CA LEU A 56 -40.77 85.86 85.51
C LEU A 56 -39.31 86.32 85.37
N ASN A 57 -39.01 87.59 85.65
CA ASN A 57 -37.63 88.10 85.68
C ASN A 57 -36.83 87.56 86.88
N GLY A 58 -37.49 87.16 87.97
CA GLY A 58 -36.88 86.41 89.08
C GLY A 58 -36.57 84.97 88.71
N GLU A 59 -37.56 84.24 88.19
CA GLU A 59 -37.46 82.81 87.85
C GLU A 59 -36.47 82.53 86.70
N THR A 60 -36.31 83.46 85.76
CA THR A 60 -35.35 83.32 84.63
C THR A 60 -33.88 83.51 85.07
N ARG A 61 -33.63 83.94 86.32
CA ARG A 61 -32.28 84.04 86.88
C ARG A 61 -31.97 82.79 87.69
N LEU A 62 -30.93 82.06 87.27
CA LEU A 62 -30.21 81.18 88.18
C LEU A 62 -29.86 81.98 89.45
N PRO A 63 -30.18 81.49 90.66
CA PRO A 63 -29.81 82.17 91.88
C PRO A 63 -28.29 82.32 91.92
N ALA A 64 -27.80 83.41 92.53
CA ALA A 64 -26.37 83.62 92.73
C ALA A 64 -25.84 82.55 93.70
N LEU A 65 -25.40 81.42 93.14
CA LEU A 65 -24.79 80.33 93.87
C LEU A 65 -23.56 80.85 94.63
N PRO A 66 -23.34 80.44 95.89
CA PRO A 66 -22.10 80.72 96.59
C PRO A 66 -20.88 80.33 95.75
N SER A 67 -19.80 81.10 95.87
CA SER A 67 -18.57 80.95 95.07
C SER A 67 -18.06 79.52 95.08
N GLU A 68 -18.17 78.86 96.23
CA GLU A 68 -17.68 77.52 96.52
C GLU A 68 -18.49 76.46 95.74
N VAL A 69 -19.81 76.65 95.64
CA VAL A 69 -20.73 75.75 94.93
C VAL A 69 -20.56 75.89 93.43
N SER A 70 -20.42 77.13 92.92
CA SER A 70 -20.16 77.35 91.49
C SER A 70 -18.80 76.79 91.05
N GLN A 71 -17.74 76.98 91.85
CA GLN A 71 -16.41 76.40 91.61
C GLN A 71 -16.44 74.87 91.64
N ALA A 72 -17.17 74.25 92.59
CA ALA A 72 -17.33 72.81 92.63
C ALA A 72 -18.02 72.25 91.37
N PHE A 73 -19.07 72.90 90.87
CA PHE A 73 -19.71 72.52 89.60
C PHE A 73 -18.77 72.65 88.39
N VAL A 74 -17.98 73.73 88.32
CA VAL A 74 -16.97 73.91 87.26
C VAL A 74 -15.90 72.82 87.32
N ALA A 75 -15.39 72.47 88.50
CA ALA A 75 -14.40 71.41 88.67
C ALA A 75 -14.95 70.03 88.29
N VAL A 76 -16.19 69.69 88.69
CA VAL A 76 -16.85 68.44 88.29
C VAL A 76 -17.08 68.39 86.78
N TRP A 77 -17.47 69.51 86.15
CA TRP A 77 -17.66 69.57 84.70
C TRP A 77 -16.35 69.45 83.91
N GLN A 78 -15.27 70.10 84.38
CA GLN A 78 -13.92 69.93 83.81
C GLN A 78 -13.43 68.48 83.93
N GLN A 79 -13.64 67.84 85.08
CA GLN A 79 -13.30 66.43 85.28
C GLN A 79 -14.14 65.50 84.38
N ALA A 80 -15.43 65.79 84.20
CA ALA A 80 -16.30 65.04 83.30
C ALA A 80 -15.86 65.15 81.82
N ILE A 81 -15.45 66.34 81.37
CA ILE A 81 -14.87 66.55 80.04
C ILE A 81 -13.57 65.76 79.88
N HIS A 82 -12.65 65.85 80.84
CA HIS A 82 -11.37 65.12 80.79
C HIS A 82 -11.58 63.60 80.75
N LEU A 83 -12.54 63.06 81.52
CA LEU A 83 -12.87 61.64 81.49
C LEU A 83 -13.52 61.23 80.15
N ALA A 84 -14.41 62.06 79.61
CA ALA A 84 -15.03 61.81 78.30
C ALA A 84 -14.01 61.86 77.15
N GLN A 85 -13.03 62.77 77.21
CA GLN A 85 -11.90 62.84 76.28
C GLN A 85 -11.05 61.57 76.32
N GLY A 86 -10.63 61.14 77.51
CA GLY A 86 -9.84 59.91 77.66
C GLY A 86 -10.57 58.65 77.17
N VAL A 87 -11.89 58.55 77.38
CA VAL A 87 -12.72 57.46 76.84
C VAL A 87 -12.82 57.53 75.31
N ALA A 88 -12.95 58.74 74.73
CA ALA A 88 -12.99 58.92 73.28
C ALA A 88 -11.65 58.59 72.61
N GLU A 89 -10.52 58.98 73.22
CA GLU A 89 -9.17 58.64 72.76
C GLU A 89 -8.95 57.12 72.79
N GLN A 90 -9.28 56.46 73.91
CA GLN A 90 -9.21 55.00 74.03
C GLN A 90 -10.08 54.27 72.99
N ALA A 91 -11.29 54.77 72.70
CA ALA A 91 -12.16 54.20 71.68
C ALA A 91 -11.60 54.38 70.26
N LEU A 92 -10.95 55.52 69.97
CA LEU A 92 -10.29 55.76 68.69
C LEU A 92 -9.03 54.89 68.51
N ASP A 93 -8.26 54.67 69.57
CA ASP A 93 -7.07 53.79 69.52
C ASP A 93 -7.46 52.32 69.35
N GLN A 94 -8.51 51.84 70.03
CA GLN A 94 -9.07 50.50 69.78
C GLN A 94 -9.57 50.36 68.33
N GLN A 95 -10.19 51.39 67.75
CA GLN A 95 -10.59 51.36 66.34
C GLN A 95 -9.38 51.36 65.39
N ARG A 96 -8.30 52.08 65.72
CA ARG A 96 -7.03 52.04 64.95
C ARG A 96 -6.39 50.65 64.98
N GLU A 97 -6.28 50.03 66.16
CA GLU A 97 -5.73 48.68 66.30
C GLU A 97 -6.52 47.65 65.48
N VAL A 98 -7.86 47.70 65.51
CA VAL A 98 -8.71 46.84 64.67
C VAL A 98 -8.49 47.10 63.18
N LEU A 99 -8.41 48.38 62.75
CA LEU A 99 -8.21 48.72 61.35
C LEU A 99 -6.84 48.30 60.81
N GLU A 100 -5.76 48.43 61.58
CA GLU A 100 -4.45 47.93 61.15
C GLU A 100 -4.42 46.38 61.14
N ALA A 101 -5.02 45.71 62.13
CA ALA A 101 -5.14 44.25 62.13
C ALA A 101 -5.97 43.72 60.95
N GLU A 102 -7.00 44.44 60.50
CA GLU A 102 -7.73 44.12 59.28
C GLU A 102 -6.92 44.40 58.01
N ARG A 103 -6.14 45.48 57.96
CA ARG A 103 -5.21 45.77 56.84
C ARG A 103 -4.13 44.71 56.68
N GLU A 104 -3.50 44.27 57.77
CA GLU A 104 -2.52 43.18 57.74
C GLU A 104 -3.14 41.87 57.24
N ARG A 105 -4.35 41.53 57.70
CA ARG A 105 -5.10 40.36 57.21
C ARG A 105 -5.40 40.48 55.72
N LEU A 106 -5.89 41.62 55.26
CA LEU A 106 -6.17 41.86 53.84
C LEU A 106 -4.88 41.75 53.00
N ALA A 107 -3.78 42.37 53.43
CA ALA A 107 -2.48 42.30 52.75
C ALA A 107 -1.95 40.85 52.64
N THR A 108 -2.05 40.05 53.70
CA THR A 108 -1.63 38.64 53.64
C THR A 108 -2.50 37.79 52.71
N VAL A 109 -3.81 38.06 52.63
CA VAL A 109 -4.73 37.41 51.67
C VAL A 109 -4.45 37.85 50.23
N GLU A 110 -4.24 39.15 49.98
CA GLU A 110 -3.86 39.65 48.65
C GLU A 110 -2.54 39.06 48.16
N ASP A 111 -1.53 38.96 49.03
CA ASP A 111 -0.24 38.35 48.69
C ASP A 111 -0.37 36.84 48.41
N GLN A 112 -1.20 36.11 49.17
CA GLN A 112 -1.51 34.70 48.89
C GLN A 112 -2.21 34.55 47.51
N VAL A 113 -3.25 35.33 47.25
CA VAL A 113 -3.95 35.33 45.95
C VAL A 113 -3.00 35.71 44.80
N ARG A 114 -2.11 36.68 45.01
CA ARG A 114 -1.11 37.09 44.00
C ARG A 114 -0.10 35.97 43.72
N GLN A 115 0.35 35.25 44.75
CA GLN A 115 1.22 34.07 44.60
C GLN A 115 0.51 32.92 43.89
N ASP A 116 -0.74 32.61 44.23
CA ASP A 116 -1.47 31.49 43.62
C ASP A 116 -1.89 31.79 42.17
N LEU A 117 -2.21 33.05 41.84
CA LEU A 117 -2.35 33.50 40.45
C LEU A 117 -1.03 33.39 39.67
N ALA A 118 0.12 33.65 40.30
CA ALA A 118 1.43 33.47 39.67
C ALA A 118 1.75 31.98 39.42
N LYS A 119 1.55 31.11 40.42
CA LYS A 119 1.70 29.64 40.30
C LYS A 119 0.77 29.09 39.21
N GLY A 120 -0.50 29.49 39.20
CA GLY A 120 -1.48 29.07 38.20
C GLY A 120 -1.10 29.49 36.78
N ARG A 121 -0.60 30.73 36.60
CA ARG A 121 -0.07 31.19 35.30
C ARG A 121 1.14 30.36 34.84
N GLN A 122 2.08 30.07 35.75
CA GLN A 122 3.24 29.21 35.45
C GLN A 122 2.79 27.81 35.02
N GLN A 123 1.90 27.16 35.79
CA GLN A 123 1.34 25.85 35.47
C GLN A 123 0.62 25.83 34.12
N VAL A 124 -0.13 26.88 33.77
CA VAL A 124 -0.77 27.01 32.45
C VAL A 124 0.28 27.15 31.33
N THR A 125 1.32 27.96 31.51
CA THR A 125 2.40 28.07 30.50
C THR A 125 3.20 26.77 30.34
N GLU A 126 3.45 26.04 31.42
CA GLU A 126 4.04 24.70 31.37
C GLU A 126 3.12 23.69 30.68
N ALA A 127 1.82 23.70 30.97
CA ALA A 127 0.87 22.80 30.34
C ALA A 127 0.76 23.07 28.83
N VAL A 128 0.71 24.34 28.42
CA VAL A 128 0.66 24.73 26.99
C VAL A 128 1.95 24.32 26.26
N THR A 129 3.13 24.59 26.83
CA THR A 129 4.41 24.21 26.19
C THR A 129 4.60 22.69 26.13
N LYS A 130 4.22 21.95 27.18
CA LYS A 130 4.19 20.47 27.16
C LYS A 130 3.20 19.93 26.12
N ARG A 131 2.04 20.57 25.95
CA ARG A 131 1.04 20.20 24.92
C ARG A 131 1.59 20.45 23.51
N GLN A 132 2.16 21.62 23.25
CA GLN A 132 2.77 21.97 21.96
C GLN A 132 3.92 21.02 21.59
N ALA A 133 4.76 20.64 22.55
CA ALA A 133 5.84 19.68 22.36
C ALA A 133 5.35 18.23 22.19
N ALA A 134 4.10 17.91 22.57
CA ALA A 134 3.46 16.64 22.25
C ALA A 134 2.79 16.69 20.86
N GLU A 135 2.11 17.79 20.54
CA GLU A 135 1.50 18.06 19.22
C GLU A 135 2.54 18.00 18.10
N SER A 136 3.72 18.60 18.27
CA SER A 136 4.79 18.53 17.27
C SER A 136 5.31 17.09 17.08
N ARG A 137 5.55 16.36 18.17
CA ARG A 137 6.02 14.96 18.13
C ARG A 137 5.00 14.02 17.48
N LEU A 138 3.71 14.29 17.64
CA LEU A 138 2.67 13.54 16.93
C LEU A 138 2.73 13.81 15.43
N ALA A 139 2.84 15.08 15.01
CA ALA A 139 3.00 15.43 13.59
C ALA A 139 4.29 14.83 12.98
N ASP A 140 5.41 14.81 13.72
CA ASP A 140 6.66 14.16 13.29
C ASP A 140 6.48 12.64 13.11
N LEU A 141 5.73 11.99 14.01
CA LEU A 141 5.42 10.56 13.94
C LEU A 141 4.44 10.22 12.83
N ASP A 142 3.41 11.04 12.60
CA ASP A 142 2.46 10.86 11.49
C ASP A 142 3.17 11.00 10.13
N LEU A 143 4.08 11.98 9.99
CA LEU A 143 4.93 12.12 8.81
C LEU A 143 5.82 10.89 8.61
N LEU A 144 6.44 10.37 9.68
CA LEU A 144 7.25 9.16 9.61
C LEU A 144 6.41 7.92 9.25
N LEU A 145 5.18 7.80 9.76
CA LEU A 145 4.26 6.71 9.41
C LEU A 145 3.89 6.76 7.92
N VAL A 146 3.58 7.95 7.37
CA VAL A 146 3.33 8.12 5.94
C VAL A 146 4.56 7.75 5.10
N GLN A 147 5.76 8.19 5.49
CA GLN A 147 7.01 7.83 4.80
C GLN A 147 7.31 6.32 4.85
N ARG A 148 6.98 5.64 5.95
CA ARG A 148 7.12 4.17 6.05
C ARG A 148 6.07 3.44 5.24
N GLN A 149 4.84 3.95 5.19
CA GLN A 149 3.77 3.36 4.38
C GLN A 149 4.11 3.43 2.88
N THR A 150 4.56 4.58 2.37
CA THR A 150 4.97 4.70 0.96
C THR A 150 6.20 3.84 0.65
N GLN A 151 7.18 3.73 1.56
CA GLN A 151 8.31 2.81 1.40
C GLN A 151 7.88 1.33 1.36
N ILE A 152 6.89 0.93 2.18
CA ILE A 152 6.34 -0.43 2.17
C ILE A 152 5.62 -0.69 0.85
N GLU A 153 4.84 0.26 0.34
CA GLU A 153 4.13 0.15 -0.93
C GLU A 153 5.10 0.08 -2.12
N GLU A 154 6.16 0.87 -2.13
CA GLU A 154 7.22 0.80 -3.15
C GLU A 154 7.91 -0.57 -3.15
N LEU A 155 8.32 -1.07 -1.97
CA LEU A 155 8.94 -2.40 -1.84
C LEU A 155 8.00 -3.54 -2.24
N GLN A 156 6.69 -3.40 -2.00
CA GLN A 156 5.69 -4.36 -2.49
C GLN A 156 5.58 -4.33 -4.02
N GLN A 157 5.57 -3.15 -4.64
CA GLN A 157 5.57 -3.01 -6.10
C GLN A 157 6.84 -3.60 -6.73
N GLN A 158 8.02 -3.29 -6.19
CA GLN A 158 9.31 -3.86 -6.62
C GLN A 158 9.32 -5.39 -6.50
N ARG A 159 8.86 -5.95 -5.37
CA ARG A 159 8.68 -7.39 -5.17
C ARG A 159 7.77 -8.01 -6.24
N ASP A 160 6.64 -7.38 -6.53
CA ASP A 160 5.64 -7.93 -7.45
C ASP A 160 6.06 -7.83 -8.93
N VAL A 161 6.92 -6.87 -9.29
CA VAL A 161 7.62 -6.85 -10.58
C VAL A 161 8.62 -8.01 -10.66
N LEU A 162 9.52 -8.14 -9.68
CA LEU A 162 10.53 -9.21 -9.64
C LEU A 162 9.90 -10.62 -9.64
N LEU A 163 8.74 -10.80 -9.00
CA LEU A 163 7.98 -12.05 -9.04
C LEU A 163 7.41 -12.36 -10.43
N ARG A 164 6.95 -11.34 -11.18
CA ARG A 164 6.49 -11.52 -12.57
C ARG A 164 7.66 -11.88 -13.49
N GLU A 165 8.75 -11.12 -13.41
CA GLU A 165 9.98 -11.38 -14.19
C GLU A 165 10.53 -12.79 -13.92
N ARG A 166 10.54 -13.24 -12.67
CA ARG A 166 10.90 -14.62 -12.30
C ARG A 166 9.96 -15.66 -12.90
N LEU A 167 8.64 -15.42 -12.89
CA LEU A 167 7.67 -16.35 -13.47
C LEU A 167 7.77 -16.42 -15.00
N ASP A 168 8.00 -15.28 -15.67
CA ASP A 168 8.11 -15.23 -17.13
C ASP A 168 9.46 -15.77 -17.62
N THR A 169 10.57 -15.51 -16.92
CA THR A 169 11.84 -16.21 -17.20
C THR A 169 11.76 -17.71 -16.91
N GLN A 170 11.03 -18.14 -15.89
CA GLN A 170 10.78 -19.57 -15.64
C GLN A 170 9.94 -20.21 -16.75
N ARG A 171 8.91 -19.53 -17.25
CA ARG A 171 8.12 -19.96 -18.43
C ARG A 171 8.99 -20.09 -19.68
N GLN A 172 9.79 -19.07 -19.98
CA GLN A 172 10.73 -19.08 -21.12
C GLN A 172 11.72 -20.25 -21.04
N ASN A 173 12.27 -20.54 -19.85
CA ASN A 173 13.15 -21.70 -19.66
C ASN A 173 12.43 -23.04 -19.91
N LEU A 174 11.18 -23.19 -19.46
CA LEU A 174 10.38 -24.39 -19.73
C LEU A 174 10.08 -24.56 -21.23
N THR A 175 9.75 -23.48 -21.94
CA THR A 175 9.56 -23.50 -23.41
C THR A 175 10.86 -23.88 -24.12
N LEU A 176 11.99 -23.25 -23.77
CA LEU A 176 13.30 -23.58 -24.37
C LEU A 176 13.73 -25.03 -24.10
N GLN A 177 13.38 -25.60 -22.94
CA GLN A 177 13.59 -27.01 -22.64
C GLN A 177 12.75 -27.91 -23.55
N GLN A 178 11.46 -27.60 -23.73
CA GLN A 178 10.56 -28.33 -24.62
C GLN A 178 11.00 -28.24 -26.09
N ASP A 179 11.41 -27.07 -26.56
CA ASP A 179 11.94 -26.87 -27.91
C ASP A 179 13.25 -27.65 -28.14
N PHE A 180 14.14 -27.68 -27.15
CA PHE A 180 15.38 -28.46 -27.18
C PHE A 180 15.12 -29.97 -27.21
N GLU A 181 14.19 -30.47 -26.40
CA GLU A 181 13.78 -31.88 -26.43
C GLU A 181 13.13 -32.26 -27.76
N ALA A 182 12.25 -31.41 -28.30
CA ALA A 182 11.62 -31.63 -29.61
C ALA A 182 12.64 -31.60 -30.76
N LEU A 183 13.64 -30.71 -30.71
CA LEU A 183 14.73 -30.67 -31.70
C LEU A 183 15.62 -31.92 -31.59
N ARG A 184 15.96 -32.35 -30.37
CA ARG A 184 16.71 -33.58 -30.12
C ARG A 184 15.98 -34.81 -30.67
N GLN A 185 14.67 -34.93 -30.41
CA GLN A 185 13.85 -36.03 -30.93
C GLN A 185 13.81 -36.03 -32.47
N LYS A 186 13.70 -34.85 -33.11
CA LYS A 186 13.77 -34.73 -34.57
C LYS A 186 15.11 -35.21 -35.11
N HIS A 187 16.24 -34.78 -34.54
CA HIS A 187 17.56 -35.24 -34.98
C HIS A 187 17.79 -36.75 -34.75
N GLU A 188 17.20 -37.32 -33.71
CA GLU A 188 17.26 -38.77 -33.46
C GLU A 188 16.39 -39.57 -34.47
N GLN A 189 15.23 -39.02 -34.87
CA GLN A 189 14.40 -39.54 -35.96
C GLN A 189 15.09 -39.41 -37.33
N GLU A 190 15.71 -38.27 -37.62
CA GLU A 190 16.48 -38.04 -38.85
C GLU A 190 17.66 -39.02 -38.96
N ARG A 191 18.42 -39.21 -37.87
CA ARG A 191 19.53 -40.17 -37.82
C ARG A 191 19.07 -41.61 -38.00
N THR A 192 18.02 -42.04 -37.30
CA THR A 192 17.50 -43.41 -37.44
C THR A 192 16.88 -43.66 -38.82
N ALA A 193 16.25 -42.65 -39.42
CA ALA A 193 15.83 -42.69 -40.83
C ALA A 193 17.03 -42.82 -41.78
N GLN A 194 18.10 -42.04 -41.60
CA GLN A 194 19.34 -42.15 -42.38
C GLN A 194 20.01 -43.52 -42.23
N ASP A 195 20.18 -44.02 -41.00
CA ASP A 195 20.76 -45.34 -40.73
C ASP A 195 19.93 -46.46 -41.39
N SER A 196 18.59 -46.38 -41.33
CA SER A 196 17.71 -47.36 -42.00
C SER A 196 17.76 -47.27 -43.53
N TYR A 197 17.88 -46.05 -44.10
CA TYR A 197 18.04 -45.85 -45.53
C TYR A 197 19.37 -46.39 -46.04
N LEU A 198 20.47 -46.11 -45.33
CA LEU A 198 21.81 -46.61 -45.66
C LEU A 198 21.84 -48.14 -45.64
N ARG A 199 21.35 -48.79 -44.56
CA ARG A 199 21.20 -50.25 -44.52
C ARG A 199 20.32 -50.76 -45.65
N GLY A 200 19.24 -50.07 -45.98
CA GLY A 200 18.37 -50.38 -47.11
C GLY A 200 19.01 -50.19 -48.50
N VAL A 201 20.12 -49.45 -48.62
CA VAL A 201 20.96 -49.37 -49.83
C VAL A 201 22.01 -50.49 -49.80
N GLU A 202 22.69 -50.70 -48.67
CA GLU A 202 23.68 -51.77 -48.46
C GLU A 202 23.07 -53.15 -48.74
N ASP A 203 21.91 -53.46 -48.16
CA ASP A 203 21.15 -54.69 -48.40
C ASP A 203 20.83 -54.92 -49.88
N ARG A 204 20.50 -53.85 -50.62
CA ARG A 204 20.23 -53.95 -52.07
C ARG A 204 21.51 -54.19 -52.85
N ALA A 205 22.59 -53.46 -52.55
CA ALA A 205 23.89 -53.65 -53.16
C ALA A 205 24.43 -55.07 -52.90
N HIS A 206 24.27 -55.61 -51.69
CA HIS A 206 24.62 -57.00 -51.37
C HIS A 206 23.81 -58.01 -52.20
N ARG A 207 22.49 -57.84 -52.31
CA ARG A 207 21.63 -58.71 -53.14
C ARG A 207 21.97 -58.61 -54.62
N GLU A 208 22.32 -57.42 -55.13
CA GLU A 208 22.76 -57.23 -56.52
C GLU A 208 24.14 -57.86 -56.77
N ILE A 209 25.08 -57.75 -55.83
CA ILE A 209 26.39 -58.42 -55.90
C ILE A 209 26.24 -59.95 -55.86
N ASP A 210 25.40 -60.49 -54.98
CA ASP A 210 25.18 -61.94 -54.91
C ASP A 210 24.40 -62.47 -56.12
N ARG A 211 23.42 -61.73 -56.63
CA ARG A 211 22.79 -62.02 -57.92
C ARG A 211 23.82 -62.02 -59.06
N ALA A 212 24.68 -61.01 -59.16
CA ALA A 212 25.72 -60.96 -60.18
C ALA A 212 26.76 -62.09 -60.03
N ARG A 213 27.05 -62.54 -58.80
CA ARG A 213 27.86 -63.74 -58.53
C ARG A 213 27.16 -65.01 -58.98
N GLU A 214 25.84 -65.14 -58.81
CA GLU A 214 25.07 -66.30 -59.26
C GLU A 214 24.89 -66.34 -60.78
N GLU A 215 24.54 -65.21 -61.41
CA GLU A 215 24.52 -65.05 -62.87
C GLU A 215 25.91 -65.31 -63.47
N GLY A 216 26.99 -64.83 -62.83
CA GLY A 216 28.37 -65.12 -63.21
C GLY A 216 28.76 -66.60 -63.07
N LYS A 217 28.38 -67.28 -61.96
CA LYS A 217 28.55 -68.73 -61.80
C LYS A 217 27.78 -69.50 -62.88
N ALA A 218 26.54 -69.09 -63.19
CA ALA A 218 25.71 -69.68 -64.22
C ALA A 218 26.36 -69.52 -65.61
N ALA A 219 26.83 -68.31 -65.95
CA ALA A 219 27.55 -68.04 -67.19
C ALA A 219 28.85 -68.86 -67.31
N VAL A 220 29.65 -68.99 -66.25
CA VAL A 220 30.85 -69.85 -66.23
C VAL A 220 30.49 -71.32 -66.43
N ASN A 221 29.38 -71.79 -65.85
CA ASN A 221 28.91 -73.17 -66.04
C ASN A 221 28.36 -73.40 -67.45
N GLN A 222 27.65 -72.43 -68.03
CA GLN A 222 27.23 -72.46 -69.44
C GLN A 222 28.43 -72.45 -70.38
N LEU A 223 29.45 -71.63 -70.12
CA LEU A 223 30.71 -71.60 -70.89
C LEU A 223 31.43 -72.96 -70.82
N LYS A 224 31.53 -73.57 -69.62
CA LYS A 224 32.09 -74.93 -69.46
C LYS A 224 31.28 -76.00 -70.20
N ALA A 225 29.96 -75.89 -70.22
CA ALA A 225 29.10 -76.80 -70.98
C ALA A 225 29.21 -76.59 -72.50
N ALA A 226 29.37 -75.35 -72.96
CA ALA A 226 29.63 -75.01 -74.34
C ALA A 226 31.02 -75.46 -74.81
N SER A 227 32.05 -75.28 -73.96
CA SER A 227 33.40 -75.81 -74.19
C SER A 227 33.35 -77.32 -74.34
N ARG A 228 32.76 -78.07 -73.40
CA ARG A 228 32.62 -79.53 -73.53
C ARG A 228 31.90 -79.96 -74.81
N LYS A 229 30.85 -79.24 -75.22
CA LYS A 229 30.18 -79.49 -76.51
C LYS A 229 31.09 -79.18 -77.70
N HIS A 230 31.92 -78.14 -77.63
CA HIS A 230 32.93 -77.82 -78.64
C HIS A 230 34.01 -78.90 -78.69
N ASP A 231 34.57 -79.32 -77.55
CA ASP A 231 35.55 -80.39 -77.41
C ASP A 231 35.02 -81.72 -77.99
N ASP A 232 33.77 -82.09 -77.67
CA ASP A 232 33.12 -83.30 -78.19
C ASP A 232 32.75 -83.21 -79.67
N LEU A 233 32.43 -82.00 -80.18
CA LEU A 233 32.25 -81.77 -81.62
C LEU A 233 33.59 -81.81 -82.36
N GLN A 234 34.65 -81.24 -81.79
CA GLN A 234 36.01 -81.27 -82.34
C GLN A 234 36.52 -82.71 -82.39
N ARG A 235 36.36 -83.49 -81.32
CA ARG A 235 36.66 -84.94 -81.33
C ARG A 235 35.87 -85.71 -82.38
N LYS A 236 34.60 -85.38 -82.61
CA LYS A 236 33.81 -85.99 -83.69
C LYS A 236 34.31 -85.58 -85.07
N LEU A 237 34.81 -84.35 -85.21
CA LEU A 237 35.43 -83.85 -86.45
C LEU A 237 36.79 -84.52 -86.70
N GLU A 238 37.61 -84.68 -85.65
CA GLU A 238 38.88 -85.41 -85.67
C GLU A 238 38.67 -86.90 -85.99
N LEU A 239 37.66 -87.54 -85.37
CA LEU A 239 37.25 -88.91 -85.69
C LEU A 239 36.78 -89.02 -87.14
N ALA A 240 35.84 -88.20 -87.60
CA ALA A 240 35.36 -88.19 -88.98
C ALA A 240 36.49 -87.86 -89.99
N HIS A 241 37.46 -87.02 -89.61
CA HIS A 241 38.64 -86.75 -90.43
C HIS A 241 39.60 -87.95 -90.45
N SER A 242 39.75 -88.69 -89.34
CA SER A 242 40.52 -89.94 -89.30
C SER A 242 39.84 -91.07 -90.08
N GLU A 243 38.51 -91.19 -90.02
CA GLU A 243 37.70 -92.10 -90.83
C GLU A 243 37.77 -91.72 -92.32
N MET A 244 37.72 -90.43 -92.65
CA MET A 244 37.92 -89.92 -94.01
C MET A 244 39.35 -90.18 -94.51
N SER A 245 40.36 -90.03 -93.66
CA SER A 245 41.76 -90.34 -93.98
C SER A 245 41.97 -91.84 -94.17
N GLN A 246 41.37 -92.69 -93.33
CA GLN A 246 41.35 -94.14 -93.51
C GLN A 246 40.60 -94.54 -94.78
N ALA A 247 39.46 -93.91 -95.09
CA ALA A 247 38.72 -94.13 -96.33
C ALA A 247 39.53 -93.69 -97.57
N GLN A 248 40.28 -92.58 -97.48
CA GLN A 248 41.23 -92.15 -98.51
C GLN A 248 42.42 -93.12 -98.64
N GLN A 249 42.98 -93.62 -97.54
CA GLN A 249 44.04 -94.64 -97.56
C GLN A 249 43.53 -95.97 -98.12
N HIS A 250 42.29 -96.37 -97.81
CA HIS A 250 41.65 -97.54 -98.41
C HIS A 250 41.37 -97.32 -99.89
N ALA A 251 40.89 -96.14 -100.30
CA ALA A 251 40.71 -95.81 -101.72
C ALA A 251 42.05 -95.81 -102.48
N ALA A 252 43.10 -95.21 -101.90
CA ALA A 252 44.46 -95.25 -102.44
C ALA A 252 45.03 -96.67 -102.49
N ALA A 253 44.76 -97.51 -101.50
CA ALA A 253 45.15 -98.92 -101.50
C ALA A 253 44.37 -99.75 -102.53
N GLN A 254 43.10 -99.42 -102.81
CA GLN A 254 42.33 -100.05 -103.90
C GLN A 254 42.78 -99.54 -105.28
N LEU A 255 43.19 -98.28 -105.41
CA LEU A 255 43.83 -97.74 -106.62
C LEU A 255 45.19 -98.41 -106.86
N ALA A 256 46.07 -98.50 -105.86
CA ALA A 256 47.34 -99.23 -105.95
C ALA A 256 47.14 -100.72 -106.23
N ARG A 257 46.04 -101.34 -105.76
CA ARG A 257 45.62 -102.69 -106.16
C ARG A 257 45.16 -102.77 -107.62
N ALA A 258 44.49 -101.74 -108.13
CA ALA A 258 44.14 -101.67 -109.55
C ALA A 258 45.41 -101.51 -110.41
N GLU A 259 46.32 -100.58 -110.07
CA GLU A 259 47.60 -100.38 -110.76
C GLU A 259 48.48 -101.64 -110.74
N THR A 260 48.57 -102.34 -109.61
CA THR A 260 49.31 -103.61 -109.52
C THR A 260 48.62 -104.76 -110.26
N LEU A 261 47.28 -104.76 -110.38
CA LEU A 261 46.55 -105.69 -111.26
C LEU A 261 46.79 -105.38 -112.75
N GLU A 262 46.89 -104.11 -113.15
CA GLU A 262 47.30 -103.72 -114.51
C GLU A 262 48.75 -104.13 -114.82
N GLN A 263 49.65 -104.02 -113.85
CA GLN A 263 51.03 -104.52 -113.94
C GLN A 263 51.11 -106.06 -114.01
N GLN A 264 50.15 -106.79 -113.44
CA GLN A 264 50.07 -108.27 -113.57
C GLN A 264 49.40 -108.70 -114.89
N LEU A 265 48.40 -107.95 -115.37
CA LEU A 265 47.74 -108.19 -116.67
C LEU A 265 48.66 -107.91 -117.87
N THR A 266 49.65 -107.03 -117.71
CA THR A 266 50.68 -106.79 -118.73
C THR A 266 51.74 -107.89 -118.79
N GLN A 267 52.00 -108.63 -117.70
CA GLN A 267 52.97 -109.74 -117.67
C GLN A 267 52.43 -111.07 -118.21
N THR A 268 51.11 -111.26 -118.28
CA THR A 268 50.49 -112.57 -118.58
C THR A 268 50.04 -112.79 -120.03
N ARG A 269 50.29 -111.84 -120.95
CA ARG A 269 49.51 -111.75 -122.22
C ARG A 269 50.19 -112.13 -123.54
N GLN A 270 51.39 -112.72 -123.58
CA GLN A 270 51.97 -113.25 -124.84
C GLN A 270 52.68 -114.61 -124.70
N ILE A 271 52.08 -115.66 -125.29
CA ILE A 271 52.61 -117.02 -125.50
C ILE A 271 52.09 -117.52 -126.87
N PRO A 272 52.85 -118.26 -127.69
CA PRO A 272 52.42 -118.71 -129.03
C PRO A 272 52.06 -120.21 -129.14
N GLU A 273 51.10 -120.57 -130.01
CA GLU A 273 51.23 -121.58 -131.10
C GLU A 273 49.88 -122.07 -131.72
N THR A 274 49.53 -121.58 -132.93
CA THR A 274 49.12 -122.40 -134.13
C THR A 274 47.89 -123.36 -134.15
N ARG A 275 47.39 -123.99 -135.25
CA ARG A 275 47.49 -123.94 -136.75
C ARG A 275 46.00 -123.87 -137.31
N ARG A 276 45.43 -124.29 -138.48
CA ARG A 276 45.83 -124.93 -139.79
C ARG A 276 44.72 -124.88 -140.93
N LYS A 277 44.69 -123.89 -141.85
CA LYS A 277 44.21 -123.99 -143.30
C LYS A 277 42.67 -124.22 -143.64
N PRO A 278 42.19 -124.13 -144.93
CA PRO A 278 42.48 -123.16 -146.05
C PRO A 278 41.32 -122.80 -147.07
N ARG A 279 41.58 -121.82 -147.97
CA ARG A 279 41.38 -121.83 -149.47
C ARG A 279 40.30 -120.96 -150.20
N ALA A 280 40.71 -119.75 -150.64
CA ALA A 280 40.46 -119.10 -151.97
C ALA A 280 39.00 -118.64 -152.35
N ARG A 281 38.72 -117.86 -153.43
CA ARG A 281 39.51 -117.29 -154.56
C ARG A 281 38.81 -116.09 -155.28
N LYS A 282 39.59 -115.07 -155.71
CA LYS A 282 39.43 -114.17 -156.91
C LYS A 282 38.21 -113.20 -157.09
N LYS A 283 38.55 -111.95 -157.49
CA LYS A 283 37.88 -111.05 -158.49
C LYS A 283 36.50 -110.41 -158.15
N THR A 284 36.09 -109.22 -158.63
CA THR A 284 36.75 -108.02 -159.27
C THR A 284 35.78 -106.82 -159.38
N VAL A 285 36.33 -105.59 -159.53
CA VAL A 285 35.86 -104.50 -160.42
C VAL A 285 34.70 -103.52 -160.01
N SER A 286 35.04 -102.24 -160.15
CA SER A 286 34.27 -101.00 -160.48
C SER A 286 33.11 -100.42 -159.66
N THR A 287 33.38 -99.24 -159.07
CA THR A 287 32.93 -97.89 -159.55
C THR A 287 31.43 -97.55 -159.68
N THR A 288 31.03 -96.45 -159.02
CA THR A 288 29.88 -95.54 -159.31
C THR A 288 28.45 -96.07 -159.11
N LYS A 289 27.39 -95.24 -158.97
CA LYS A 289 27.28 -93.76 -159.06
C LYS A 289 26.17 -93.20 -158.15
N ASN A 290 26.19 -91.87 -158.01
CA ASN A 290 25.20 -90.96 -157.41
C ASN A 290 25.16 -90.98 -155.86
#